data_AF-A0A9E4ML69-F1
#
_entry.id   AF-A0A9E4ML69-F1
#
_cell.length_a   1.000
_cell.length_b   1.000
_cell.length_c   1.000
_cell.angle_alpha   90.00
_cell.angle_beta   90.00
_cell.angle_gamma   90.00
#
_symmetry.space_group_name_H-M   'P 1'
#
loop_
_entity.id
_entity.type
_entity.pdbx_description
1 polymer ?
#
loop_
_entity_poly.entity_id
_entity_poly.type
_entity_poly.pdbx_seq_one_letter_code
_entity_poly.pdbx_strand_id
1 'polypeptide(L)'
;MRDQAAILSRLHILVLLSLIAAAPVLAQIEPTPEAEVERLWAEATHFVQRDQLLAALSALDHIVELKALHPDLELPPLFWAIHAAAAKEEGLGDVAVSSARRYVDRRNSNAAEHYGFALRLVVDADLEAVRLANPDREIHTLNVGGKPVEGMKPPVRKNPYSYTPRKTAWAREAGAYGAAVIGFVTDERGKVEHPVILQNPGYGLGLEAARAVKRYKFKPATLHGEPVAVYRIVTINFPPSR
;
A
#
# COMPACT_ATOMS: atom_id res chain seq x y z
N MET A 1 5.04 39.01 -69.06
CA MET A 1 5.79 39.18 -67.80
C MET A 1 4.91 39.47 -66.58
N ARG A 2 3.82 40.26 -66.67
CA ARG A 2 2.92 40.54 -65.53
C ARG A 2 2.16 39.30 -64.99
N ASP A 3 1.79 38.34 -65.85
CA ASP A 3 1.04 37.15 -65.43
C ASP A 3 1.85 36.14 -64.61
N GLN A 4 3.15 35.98 -64.90
CA GLN A 4 3.99 35.04 -64.14
C GLN A 4 4.19 35.49 -62.68
N ALA A 5 4.31 36.79 -62.44
CA ALA A 5 4.43 37.34 -61.09
C ALA A 5 3.14 37.14 -60.28
N ALA A 6 1.96 37.29 -60.90
CA ALA A 6 0.67 37.07 -60.25
C ALA A 6 0.43 35.58 -59.94
N ILE A 7 0.86 34.67 -60.84
CA ILE A 7 0.77 33.22 -60.63
C ILE A 7 1.71 32.77 -59.51
N LEU A 8 2.96 33.26 -59.48
CA LEU A 8 3.94 32.96 -58.42
C LEU A 8 3.49 33.48 -57.04
N SER A 9 2.83 34.64 -57.01
CA SER A 9 2.29 35.22 -55.77
C SER A 9 1.09 34.43 -55.23
N ARG A 10 0.17 33.99 -56.11
CA ARG A 10 -0.94 33.09 -55.75
C ARG A 10 -0.45 31.72 -55.28
N LEU A 11 0.58 31.16 -55.92
CA LEU A 11 1.14 29.87 -55.53
C LEU A 11 1.83 29.96 -54.16
N HIS A 12 2.56 31.05 -53.88
CA HIS A 12 3.12 31.31 -52.55
C HIS A 12 2.05 31.43 -51.46
N ILE A 13 0.96 32.16 -51.74
CA ILE A 13 -0.15 32.31 -50.80
C ILE A 13 -0.86 30.96 -50.56
N LEU A 14 -1.05 30.15 -51.59
CA LEU A 14 -1.63 28.80 -51.45
C LEU A 14 -0.71 27.85 -50.70
N VAL A 15 0.61 27.91 -50.91
CA VAL A 15 1.59 27.13 -50.14
C VAL A 15 1.61 27.57 -48.67
N LEU A 16 1.62 28.88 -48.39
CA LEU A 16 1.52 29.41 -47.03
C LEU A 16 0.20 29.02 -46.35
N LEU A 17 -0.92 29.08 -47.06
CA LEU A 17 -2.23 28.64 -46.55
C LEU A 17 -2.27 27.12 -46.31
N SER A 18 -1.58 26.31 -47.14
CA SER A 18 -1.46 24.86 -46.91
C SER A 18 -0.55 24.52 -45.72
N LEU A 19 0.50 25.31 -45.47
CA LEU A 19 1.36 25.19 -44.28
C LEU A 19 0.62 25.58 -42.99
N ILE A 20 -0.27 26.59 -43.06
CA ILE A 20 -1.15 26.98 -41.93
C ILE A 20 -2.26 25.94 -41.72
N ALA A 21 -2.81 25.35 -42.80
CA ALA A 21 -3.81 24.29 -42.71
C ALA A 21 -3.24 22.92 -42.29
N ALA A 22 -1.93 22.70 -42.45
CA ALA A 22 -1.22 21.54 -41.91
C ALA A 22 -0.81 21.71 -40.43
N ALA A 23 -0.91 22.92 -39.88
CA ALA A 23 -0.49 23.22 -38.50
C ALA A 23 -1.33 22.56 -37.38
N PRO A 24 -2.61 22.15 -37.54
CA PRO A 24 -3.30 21.41 -36.49
C PRO A 24 -3.15 19.89 -36.60
N VAL A 25 -2.31 19.37 -37.52
CA VAL A 25 -2.01 17.92 -37.65
C VAL A 25 -0.57 17.58 -37.22
N LEU A 26 0.17 18.56 -36.68
CA LEU A 26 1.15 18.29 -35.62
C LEU A 26 0.41 18.33 -34.28
N ALA A 27 -0.65 17.52 -34.21
CA ALA A 27 -1.38 17.26 -32.99
C ALA A 27 -0.36 16.90 -31.91
N GLN A 28 -0.44 17.62 -30.80
CA GLN A 28 0.19 17.24 -29.54
C GLN A 28 -0.07 15.75 -29.36
N ILE A 29 0.96 14.93 -29.58
CA ILE A 29 0.87 13.51 -29.24
C ILE A 29 0.82 13.55 -27.72
N GLU A 30 -0.39 13.50 -27.17
CA GLU A 30 -0.58 13.33 -25.74
C GLU A 30 0.31 12.16 -25.31
N PRO A 31 1.18 12.35 -24.30
CA PRO A 31 2.07 11.30 -23.87
C PRO A 31 1.25 10.06 -23.52
N THR A 32 1.79 8.86 -23.80
CA THR A 32 1.12 7.65 -23.35
C THR A 32 1.03 7.65 -21.82
N PRO A 33 0.04 6.97 -21.21
CA PRO A 33 -0.07 6.89 -19.75
C PRO A 33 1.23 6.42 -19.09
N GLU A 34 1.96 5.50 -19.73
CA GLU A 34 3.26 5.01 -19.27
C GLU A 34 4.33 6.11 -19.29
N ALA A 35 4.44 6.84 -20.40
CA ALA A 35 5.40 7.94 -20.54
C ALA A 35 5.10 9.07 -19.54
N GLU A 36 3.82 9.32 -19.28
CA GLU A 36 3.39 10.32 -18.29
C GLU A 36 3.70 9.87 -16.86
N VAL A 37 3.54 8.59 -16.53
CA VAL A 37 4.01 8.03 -15.24
C VAL A 37 5.51 8.17 -15.09
N GLU A 38 6.30 7.87 -16.10
CA GLU A 38 7.77 8.04 -16.05
C GLU A 38 8.15 9.50 -15.81
N ARG A 39 7.50 10.44 -16.49
CA ARG A 39 7.72 11.89 -16.33
C ARG A 39 7.36 12.35 -14.92
N LEU A 40 6.15 12.06 -14.45
CA LEU A 40 5.67 12.43 -13.12
C LEU A 40 6.50 11.78 -12.01
N TRP A 41 6.98 10.55 -12.23
CA TRP A 41 7.85 9.86 -11.27
C TRP A 41 9.21 10.54 -11.16
N ALA A 42 9.81 10.91 -12.29
CA ALA A 42 11.06 11.67 -12.29
C ALA A 42 10.89 13.03 -11.60
N GLU A 43 9.77 13.72 -11.84
CA GLU A 43 9.41 14.98 -11.20
C GLU A 43 9.22 14.82 -9.68
N ALA A 44 8.42 13.84 -9.24
CA ALA A 44 8.19 13.56 -7.84
C ALA A 44 9.49 13.25 -7.09
N THR A 45 10.33 12.37 -7.65
CA THR A 45 11.61 12.01 -7.02
C THR A 45 12.59 13.19 -6.98
N HIS A 46 12.58 14.06 -7.99
CA HIS A 46 13.33 15.31 -7.99
C HIS A 46 12.89 16.27 -6.87
N PHE A 47 11.58 16.37 -6.63
CA PHE A 47 11.03 17.17 -5.52
C PHE A 47 11.33 16.56 -4.15
N VAL A 48 11.25 15.24 -3.99
CA VAL A 48 11.65 14.55 -2.76
C VAL A 48 13.11 14.84 -2.43
N GLN A 49 14.01 14.78 -3.41
CA GLN A 49 15.44 15.09 -3.22
C GLN A 49 15.69 16.53 -2.75
N ARG A 50 14.73 17.44 -2.96
CA ARG A 50 14.80 18.86 -2.60
C ARG A 50 13.95 19.21 -1.39
N ASP A 51 13.40 18.22 -0.69
CA ASP A 51 12.49 18.39 0.45
C ASP A 51 11.23 19.20 0.08
N GLN A 52 10.79 19.13 -1.18
CA GLN A 52 9.59 19.80 -1.69
C GLN A 52 8.41 18.82 -1.66
N LEU A 53 8.06 18.34 -0.46
CA LEU A 53 7.16 17.21 -0.26
C LEU A 53 5.73 17.45 -0.78
N LEU A 54 5.16 18.64 -0.60
CA LEU A 54 3.85 18.98 -1.19
C LEU A 54 3.84 18.89 -2.72
N ALA A 55 4.92 19.35 -3.40
CA ALA A 55 5.04 19.26 -4.85
C ALA A 55 5.27 17.82 -5.31
N ALA A 56 6.07 17.06 -4.56
CA ALA A 56 6.25 15.63 -4.78
C ALA A 56 4.91 14.89 -4.67
N LEU A 57 4.14 15.16 -3.62
CA LEU A 57 2.85 14.53 -3.38
C LEU A 57 1.86 14.88 -4.49
N SER A 58 1.82 16.14 -4.94
CA SER A 58 0.98 16.54 -6.07
C SER A 58 1.29 15.74 -7.35
N ALA A 59 2.57 15.56 -7.69
CA ALA A 59 2.96 14.72 -8.83
C ALA A 59 2.60 13.23 -8.63
N LEU A 60 2.73 12.72 -7.40
CA LEU A 60 2.37 11.34 -7.06
C LEU A 60 0.85 11.12 -7.11
N ASP A 61 0.04 12.09 -6.68
CA ASP A 61 -1.42 12.03 -6.75
C ASP A 61 -1.90 11.95 -8.21
N HIS A 62 -1.27 12.69 -9.13
CA HIS A 62 -1.56 12.54 -10.57
C HIS A 62 -1.26 11.13 -11.09
N ILE A 63 -0.20 10.46 -10.59
CA ILE A 63 0.05 9.06 -10.93
C ILE A 63 -1.06 8.14 -10.36
N VAL A 64 -1.61 8.44 -9.17
CA VAL A 64 -2.76 7.72 -8.62
C VAL A 64 -3.99 7.88 -9.52
N GLU A 65 -4.25 9.08 -10.02
CA GLU A 65 -5.34 9.36 -10.96
C GLU A 65 -5.16 8.59 -12.27
N LEU A 66 -3.96 8.62 -12.85
CA LEU A 66 -3.64 7.82 -14.05
C LEU A 66 -3.85 6.33 -13.81
N LYS A 67 -3.40 5.79 -12.66
CA LYS A 67 -3.66 4.39 -12.31
C LYS A 67 -5.14 4.06 -12.14
N ALA A 68 -5.94 5.01 -11.65
CA ALA A 68 -7.38 4.83 -11.50
C ALA A 68 -8.08 4.79 -12.86
N LEU A 69 -7.63 5.62 -13.82
CA LEU A 69 -8.13 5.64 -15.19
C LEU A 69 -7.63 4.45 -16.02
N HIS A 70 -6.43 3.94 -15.71
CA HIS A 70 -5.77 2.84 -16.40
C HIS A 70 -5.40 1.72 -15.42
N PRO A 71 -6.35 0.82 -15.06
CA PRO A 71 -6.13 -0.21 -14.03
C PRO A 71 -5.00 -1.19 -14.31
N ASP A 72 -4.59 -1.35 -15.56
CA ASP A 72 -3.48 -2.23 -15.97
C ASP A 72 -2.12 -1.52 -15.96
N LEU A 73 -2.10 -0.19 -15.76
CA LEU A 73 -0.88 0.63 -15.79
C LEU A 73 0.12 0.18 -14.72
N GLU A 74 1.32 -0.24 -15.13
CA GLU A 74 2.37 -0.60 -14.19
C GLU A 74 2.92 0.65 -13.51
N LEU A 75 3.14 0.55 -12.19
CA LEU A 75 3.67 1.64 -11.40
C LEU A 75 5.07 1.27 -10.89
N PRO A 76 5.97 2.26 -10.70
CA PRO A 76 7.29 2.05 -10.14
C PRO A 76 7.27 1.15 -8.87
N PRO A 77 8.26 0.26 -8.66
CA PRO A 77 8.25 -0.75 -7.59
C PRO A 77 8.02 -0.21 -6.17
N LEU A 78 8.39 1.05 -5.89
CA LEU A 78 8.25 1.71 -4.59
C LEU A 78 7.20 2.83 -4.56
N PHE A 79 6.43 2.99 -5.64
CA PHE A 79 5.47 4.09 -5.78
C PHE A 79 4.58 4.26 -4.54
N TRP A 80 3.89 3.20 -4.13
CA TRP A 80 2.98 3.25 -2.99
C TRP A 80 3.69 3.50 -1.65
N ALA A 81 4.95 3.08 -1.50
CA ALA A 81 5.71 3.36 -0.28
C ALA A 81 6.13 4.83 -0.20
N ILE A 82 6.60 5.40 -1.31
CA ILE A 82 6.99 6.82 -1.40
C ILE A 82 5.75 7.71 -1.25
N HIS A 83 4.64 7.36 -1.93
CA HIS A 83 3.36 8.04 -1.76
C HIS A 83 2.88 8.01 -0.30
N ALA A 84 2.97 6.86 0.37
CA ALA A 84 2.61 6.74 1.78
C ALA A 84 3.49 7.62 2.69
N ALA A 85 4.80 7.67 2.41
CA ALA A 85 5.73 8.49 3.17
C ALA A 85 5.47 9.99 2.98
N ALA A 86 5.35 10.45 1.73
CA ALA A 86 5.06 11.86 1.42
C ALA A 86 3.73 12.31 2.06
N ALA A 87 2.67 11.51 1.90
CA ALA A 87 1.37 11.81 2.53
C ALA A 87 1.46 11.87 4.06
N LYS A 88 2.29 11.03 4.69
CA LYS A 88 2.48 11.03 6.15
C LYS A 88 3.13 12.33 6.61
N GLU A 89 4.22 12.73 5.97
CA GLU A 89 4.97 13.96 6.33
C GLU A 89 4.13 15.21 6.11
N GLU A 90 3.24 15.22 5.10
CA GLU A 90 2.26 16.29 4.85
C GLU A 90 1.03 16.21 5.77
N GLY A 91 0.99 15.30 6.74
CA GLY A 91 -0.11 15.17 7.71
C GLY A 91 -1.40 14.54 7.15
N LEU A 92 -1.38 13.98 5.94
CA LEU A 92 -2.50 13.29 5.32
C LEU A 92 -2.57 11.81 5.76
N GLY A 93 -2.92 11.58 7.03
CA GLY A 93 -2.90 10.26 7.66
C GLY A 93 -3.68 9.17 6.89
N ASP A 94 -4.90 9.45 6.46
CA ASP A 94 -5.75 8.47 5.74
C ASP A 94 -5.14 8.07 4.38
N VAL A 95 -4.55 9.05 3.68
CA VAL A 95 -3.87 8.84 2.40
C VAL A 95 -2.59 8.01 2.61
N ALA A 96 -1.84 8.31 3.67
CA ALA A 96 -0.65 7.54 4.04
C ALA A 96 -0.99 6.07 4.33
N VAL A 97 -2.04 5.83 5.12
CA VAL A 97 -2.48 4.48 5.50
C VAL A 97 -3.01 3.71 4.29
N SER A 98 -3.85 4.32 3.45
CA SER A 98 -4.39 3.66 2.26
C SER A 98 -3.29 3.30 1.26
N SER A 99 -2.29 4.17 1.08
CA SER A 99 -1.11 3.92 0.25
C SER A 99 -0.22 2.82 0.83
N ALA A 100 0.02 2.86 2.14
CA ALA A 100 0.78 1.83 2.83
C ALA A 100 0.13 0.43 2.70
N ARG A 101 -1.20 0.33 2.78
CA ARG A 101 -1.93 -0.92 2.54
C ARG A 101 -1.71 -1.45 1.12
N ARG A 102 -1.81 -0.58 0.10
CA ARG A 102 -1.53 -0.96 -1.29
C ARG A 102 -0.10 -1.47 -1.49
N TYR A 103 0.87 -0.89 -0.76
CA TYR A 103 2.24 -1.36 -0.79
C TYR A 103 2.41 -2.74 -0.13
N VAL A 104 1.84 -2.94 1.06
CA VAL A 104 1.94 -4.21 1.83
C VAL A 104 1.24 -5.38 1.12
N ASP A 105 0.11 -5.12 0.45
CA ASP A 105 -0.66 -6.17 -0.25
C ASP A 105 0.03 -6.71 -1.52
N ARG A 106 1.02 -6.00 -2.10
CA ARG A 106 1.77 -6.55 -3.23
C ARG A 106 2.59 -7.76 -2.77
N ARG A 107 2.33 -8.92 -3.39
CA ARG A 107 2.86 -10.27 -3.07
C ARG A 107 4.39 -10.44 -3.02
N ASN A 108 5.21 -9.40 -3.21
CA ASN A 108 6.66 -9.56 -3.39
C ASN A 108 7.50 -8.27 -3.21
N SER A 109 7.23 -7.42 -2.22
CA SER A 109 8.12 -6.26 -2.01
C SER A 109 9.45 -6.70 -1.38
N ASN A 110 10.46 -6.91 -2.22
CA ASN A 110 11.83 -7.27 -1.84
C ASN A 110 12.59 -6.14 -1.09
N ALA A 111 11.96 -4.97 -0.89
CA ALA A 111 12.52 -3.85 -0.15
C ALA A 111 12.04 -3.89 1.31
N ALA A 112 12.77 -4.63 2.14
CA ALA A 112 12.46 -4.85 3.56
C ALA A 112 12.28 -3.55 4.36
N GLU A 113 13.05 -2.50 4.03
CA GLU A 113 13.02 -1.21 4.74
C GLU A 113 11.67 -0.48 4.57
N HIS A 114 11.20 -0.33 3.32
CA HIS A 114 9.91 0.29 3.03
C HIS A 114 8.74 -0.55 3.52
N TYR A 115 8.89 -1.88 3.53
CA TYR A 115 7.85 -2.78 4.05
C TYR A 115 7.65 -2.58 5.56
N GLY A 116 8.74 -2.46 6.33
CA GLY A 116 8.66 -2.19 7.77
C GLY A 116 7.96 -0.86 8.08
N PHE A 117 8.27 0.19 7.32
CA PHE A 117 7.61 1.49 7.44
C PHE A 117 6.11 1.41 7.13
N ALA A 118 5.75 0.85 5.98
CA ALA A 118 4.36 0.75 5.55
C ALA A 118 3.53 -0.11 6.53
N LEU A 119 4.07 -1.26 6.95
CA LEU A 119 3.40 -2.11 7.93
C LEU A 119 3.18 -1.36 9.26
N ARG A 120 4.14 -0.55 9.70
CA ARG A 120 3.99 0.24 10.92
C ARG A 120 2.88 1.29 10.79
N LEU A 121 2.78 1.99 9.67
CA LEU A 121 1.67 2.92 9.41
C LEU A 121 0.30 2.22 9.50
N VAL A 122 0.17 1.04 8.90
CA VAL A 122 -1.08 0.28 8.93
C VAL A 122 -1.40 -0.19 10.36
N VAL A 123 -0.40 -0.62 11.11
CA VAL A 123 -0.55 -1.06 12.52
C VAL A 123 -0.91 0.10 13.44
N ASP A 124 -0.27 1.26 13.29
CA ASP A 124 -0.54 2.44 14.11
C ASP A 124 -1.99 2.92 13.87
N ALA A 125 -2.48 2.92 12.63
CA ALA A 125 -3.86 3.24 12.31
C ALA A 125 -4.87 2.23 12.87
N ASP A 126 -4.53 0.94 12.84
CA ASP A 126 -5.38 -0.11 13.41
C ASP A 126 -5.43 -0.01 14.94
N LEU A 127 -4.29 0.22 15.60
CA LEU A 127 -4.21 0.47 17.04
C LEU A 127 -5.06 1.66 17.45
N GLU A 128 -5.04 2.74 16.66
CA GLU A 128 -5.85 3.92 16.93
C GLU A 128 -7.35 3.61 16.82
N ALA A 129 -7.78 2.89 15.78
CA ALA A 129 -9.17 2.47 15.65
C ALA A 129 -9.64 1.61 16.83
N VAL A 130 -8.77 0.73 17.34
CA VAL A 130 -9.08 -0.09 18.53
C VAL A 130 -9.17 0.78 19.79
N ARG A 131 -8.28 1.76 19.97
CA ARG A 131 -8.32 2.70 21.11
C ARG A 131 -9.58 3.56 21.07
N LEU A 132 -9.96 4.08 19.92
CA LEU A 132 -11.20 4.87 19.77
C LEU A 132 -12.45 4.05 20.12
N ALA A 133 -12.44 2.74 19.87
CA ALA A 133 -13.55 1.86 20.24
C ALA A 133 -13.67 1.61 21.75
N ASN A 134 -12.57 1.74 22.51
CA ASN A 134 -12.56 1.66 23.97
C ASN A 134 -11.42 2.52 24.56
N PRO A 135 -11.65 3.85 24.72
CA PRO A 135 -10.59 4.80 25.06
C PRO A 135 -9.94 4.57 26.42
N ASP A 136 -10.69 3.96 27.36
CA ASP A 136 -10.22 3.72 28.73
C ASP A 136 -9.36 2.46 28.84
N ARG A 137 -9.31 1.62 27.80
CA ARG A 137 -8.54 0.38 27.82
C ARG A 137 -7.12 0.59 27.32
N GLU A 138 -6.16 0.34 28.20
CA GLU A 138 -4.75 0.32 27.83
C GLU A 138 -4.43 -0.90 26.95
N ILE A 139 -3.85 -0.65 25.78
CA ILE A 139 -3.39 -1.69 24.85
C ILE A 139 -1.90 -1.48 24.59
N HIS A 140 -1.11 -2.47 25.02
CA HIS A 140 0.33 -2.42 24.88
C HIS A 140 0.80 -3.04 23.56
N THR A 141 1.93 -2.55 23.05
CA THR A 141 2.70 -3.22 22.00
C THR A 141 3.85 -3.98 22.64
N LEU A 142 4.23 -5.12 22.06
CA LEU A 142 5.35 -5.91 22.61
C LEU A 142 6.70 -5.20 22.52
N ASN A 143 6.84 -4.30 21.54
CA ASN A 143 8.05 -3.52 21.30
C ASN A 143 7.68 -2.05 21.14
N VAL A 144 8.58 -1.16 21.55
CA VAL A 144 8.53 0.29 21.28
C VAL A 144 9.85 0.68 20.62
N GLY A 145 9.80 1.25 19.42
CA GLY A 145 11.02 1.58 18.65
C GLY A 145 11.91 0.37 18.37
N GLY A 146 11.31 -0.83 18.28
CA GLY A 146 12.04 -2.09 18.08
C GLY A 146 12.64 -2.71 19.35
N LYS A 147 12.53 -2.04 20.50
CA LYS A 147 13.03 -2.56 21.78
C LYS A 147 11.92 -3.25 22.57
N PRO A 148 12.18 -4.40 23.20
CA PRO A 148 11.23 -5.02 24.13
C PRO A 148 10.86 -4.06 25.27
N VAL A 149 9.60 -4.07 25.68
CA VAL A 149 9.14 -3.34 26.86
C VAL A 149 9.63 -4.06 28.12
N GLU A 150 10.34 -3.35 29.00
CA GLU A 150 10.86 -3.91 30.24
C GLU A 150 9.73 -4.47 31.13
N GLY A 151 9.96 -5.62 31.76
CA GLY A 151 8.96 -6.29 32.60
C GLY A 151 7.81 -6.96 31.84
N MET A 152 7.77 -6.84 30.51
CA MET A 152 6.73 -7.43 29.68
C MET A 152 7.07 -8.88 29.29
N LYS A 153 6.10 -9.78 29.47
CA LYS A 153 6.14 -11.15 28.96
C LYS A 153 5.06 -11.31 27.88
N PRO A 154 5.42 -11.82 26.69
CA PRO A 154 4.48 -11.94 25.59
C PRO A 154 3.45 -13.04 25.86
N PRO A 155 2.25 -12.96 25.24
CA PRO A 155 1.27 -14.02 25.32
C PRO A 155 1.78 -15.28 24.61
N VAL A 156 1.43 -16.44 25.17
CA VAL A 156 1.88 -17.76 24.69
C VAL A 156 0.69 -18.57 24.22
N ARG A 157 0.72 -19.09 22.98
CA ARG A 157 -0.40 -19.86 22.42
C ARG A 157 -0.56 -21.20 23.15
N LYS A 158 -1.75 -21.47 23.69
CA LYS A 158 -2.03 -22.67 24.51
C LYS A 158 -2.05 -23.97 23.71
N ASN A 159 -2.54 -23.94 22.47
CA ASN A 159 -2.53 -25.10 21.57
C ASN A 159 -2.11 -24.66 20.16
N PRO A 160 -0.83 -24.81 19.80
CA PRO A 160 -0.28 -24.30 18.54
C PRO A 160 -0.76 -25.08 17.29
N TYR A 161 -1.39 -26.24 17.46
CA TYR A 161 -1.90 -27.04 16.34
C TYR A 161 -3.42 -26.96 16.21
N SER A 162 -4.12 -26.27 17.12
CA SER A 162 -5.56 -26.05 16.98
C SER A 162 -5.87 -24.99 15.94
N TYR A 163 -6.95 -25.21 15.17
CA TYR A 163 -7.44 -24.25 14.18
C TYR A 163 -6.41 -23.87 13.11
N THR A 164 -5.60 -24.84 12.66
CA THR A 164 -4.68 -24.63 11.53
C THR A 164 -5.46 -24.11 10.32
N PRO A 165 -5.11 -22.92 9.79
CA PRO A 165 -5.74 -22.34 8.60
C PRO A 165 -5.67 -23.32 7.43
N ARG A 166 -6.79 -23.53 6.74
CA ARG A 166 -6.85 -24.42 5.58
C ARG A 166 -6.98 -23.59 4.32
N LYS A 167 -6.35 -24.02 3.23
CA LYS A 167 -6.63 -23.46 1.91
C LYS A 167 -8.12 -23.57 1.60
N THR A 168 -8.69 -22.57 0.94
CA THR A 168 -10.05 -22.64 0.38
C THR A 168 -10.08 -23.61 -0.81
N ALA A 169 -11.26 -24.02 -1.29
CA ALA A 169 -11.38 -24.85 -2.50
C ALA A 169 -10.76 -24.13 -3.71
N TRP A 170 -11.16 -22.87 -3.95
CA TRP A 170 -10.63 -22.03 -5.02
C TRP A 170 -9.12 -21.80 -4.92
N ALA A 171 -8.57 -21.62 -3.71
CA ALA A 171 -7.13 -21.47 -3.53
C ALA A 171 -6.36 -22.77 -3.85
N ARG A 172 -6.96 -23.95 -3.61
CA ARG A 172 -6.33 -25.22 -4.03
C ARG A 172 -6.37 -25.36 -5.55
N GLU A 173 -7.52 -25.10 -6.15
CA GLU A 173 -7.75 -25.18 -7.59
C GLU A 173 -6.84 -24.23 -8.37
N ALA A 174 -6.72 -22.98 -7.92
CA ALA A 174 -5.85 -21.97 -8.54
C ALA A 174 -4.36 -22.11 -8.17
N GLY A 175 -3.97 -23.15 -7.42
CA GLY A 175 -2.58 -23.31 -6.95
C GLY A 175 -2.07 -22.18 -6.05
N ALA A 176 -2.99 -21.40 -5.44
CA ALA A 176 -2.65 -20.21 -4.69
C ALA A 176 -1.80 -20.51 -3.46
N TYR A 177 -0.82 -19.62 -3.21
CA TYR A 177 0.13 -19.68 -2.10
C TYR A 177 0.48 -18.26 -1.64
N GLY A 178 1.16 -18.16 -0.50
CA GLY A 178 1.63 -16.89 0.04
C GLY A 178 1.45 -16.80 1.56
N ALA A 179 1.64 -15.60 2.10
CA ALA A 179 1.52 -15.32 3.53
C ALA A 179 0.36 -14.34 3.79
N ALA A 180 -0.43 -14.63 4.82
CA ALA A 180 -1.40 -13.69 5.38
C ALA A 180 -0.84 -13.12 6.68
N VAL A 181 -0.77 -11.80 6.79
CA VAL A 181 -0.33 -11.11 8.02
C VAL A 181 -1.56 -10.60 8.73
N ILE A 182 -1.77 -11.07 9.96
CA ILE A 182 -2.97 -10.78 10.76
C ILE A 182 -2.54 -10.00 12.01
N GLY A 183 -3.10 -8.81 12.17
CA GLY A 183 -3.04 -7.99 13.38
C GLY A 183 -4.24 -8.30 14.27
N PHE A 184 -4.08 -8.31 15.59
CA PHE A 184 -5.15 -8.55 16.55
C PHE A 184 -4.76 -8.15 17.96
N VAL A 185 -5.75 -7.98 18.83
CA VAL A 185 -5.54 -7.82 20.28
C VAL A 185 -5.67 -9.17 20.96
N THR A 186 -4.75 -9.47 21.87
CA THR A 186 -4.94 -10.52 22.87
C THR A 186 -5.35 -9.84 24.17
N ASP A 187 -6.53 -10.16 24.68
CA ASP A 187 -7.04 -9.61 25.94
C ASP A 187 -6.28 -10.16 27.17
N GLU A 188 -6.59 -9.59 28.33
CA GLU A 188 -6.07 -9.90 29.65
C GLU A 188 -6.39 -11.35 30.07
N ARG A 189 -7.34 -12.00 29.39
CA ARG A 189 -7.74 -13.41 29.59
C ARG A 189 -7.11 -14.35 28.55
N GLY A 190 -6.35 -13.82 27.59
CA GLY A 190 -5.72 -14.56 26.51
C GLY A 190 -6.66 -14.94 25.35
N LYS A 191 -7.76 -14.21 25.16
CA LYS A 191 -8.67 -14.34 24.01
C LYS A 191 -8.26 -13.35 22.92
N VAL A 192 -8.45 -13.76 21.67
CA VAL A 192 -8.24 -12.89 20.50
C VAL A 192 -9.45 -12.00 20.27
N GLU A 193 -9.20 -10.72 20.03
CA GLU A 193 -10.16 -9.68 19.70
C GLU A 193 -9.69 -8.91 18.45
N HIS A 194 -10.65 -8.36 17.70
CA HIS A 194 -10.40 -7.51 16.52
C HIS A 194 -9.33 -8.04 15.54
N PRO A 195 -9.44 -9.29 15.02
CA PRO A 195 -8.50 -9.75 14.01
C PRO A 195 -8.70 -8.98 12.71
N VAL A 196 -7.65 -8.30 12.25
CA VAL A 196 -7.60 -7.54 11.00
C VAL A 196 -6.56 -8.13 10.06
N ILE A 197 -6.85 -8.07 8.76
CA ILE A 197 -5.92 -8.50 7.72
C ILE A 197 -5.02 -7.30 7.38
N LEU A 198 -3.73 -7.42 7.69
CA LEU A 198 -2.72 -6.42 7.37
C LEU A 198 -2.10 -6.67 6.00
N GLN A 199 -1.95 -7.93 5.61
CA GLN A 199 -1.53 -8.36 4.27
C GLN A 199 -2.40 -9.52 3.81
N ASN A 200 -2.99 -9.39 2.61
CA ASN A 200 -3.86 -10.42 2.04
C ASN A 200 -3.22 -11.11 0.81
N PRO A 201 -2.91 -12.42 0.88
CA PRO A 201 -2.39 -13.14 -0.28
C PRO A 201 -3.47 -13.42 -1.34
N GLY A 202 -4.75 -13.14 -1.06
CA GLY A 202 -5.87 -13.31 -1.99
C GLY A 202 -6.49 -14.72 -1.94
N TYR A 203 -7.37 -15.02 -2.91
CA TYR A 203 -8.05 -16.33 -3.04
C TYR A 203 -8.80 -16.82 -1.78
N GLY A 204 -9.23 -15.88 -0.92
CA GLY A 204 -9.89 -16.15 0.36
C GLY A 204 -8.96 -16.63 1.48
N LEU A 205 -7.65 -16.74 1.23
CA LEU A 205 -6.68 -17.22 2.22
C LEU A 205 -6.52 -16.27 3.41
N GLY A 206 -6.53 -14.95 3.18
CA GLY A 206 -6.49 -13.96 4.26
C GLY A 206 -7.69 -14.08 5.20
N LEU A 207 -8.89 -14.30 4.65
CA LEU A 207 -10.11 -14.48 5.44
C LEU A 207 -10.07 -15.78 6.27
N GLU A 208 -9.59 -16.88 5.69
CA GLU A 208 -9.38 -18.13 6.43
C GLU A 208 -8.34 -17.97 7.55
N ALA A 209 -7.26 -17.24 7.31
CA ALA A 209 -6.28 -16.91 8.34
C ALA A 209 -6.90 -16.12 9.49
N ALA A 210 -7.66 -15.06 9.20
CA ALA A 210 -8.35 -14.27 10.22
C ALA A 210 -9.36 -15.10 11.04
N ARG A 211 -10.13 -15.97 10.37
CA ARG A 211 -11.09 -16.89 11.01
C ARG A 211 -10.40 -17.86 11.98
N ALA A 212 -9.27 -18.42 11.57
CA ALA A 212 -8.47 -19.29 12.41
C ALA A 212 -7.88 -18.54 13.61
N VAL A 213 -7.24 -17.39 13.38
CA VAL A 213 -6.64 -16.55 14.43
C VAL A 213 -7.67 -16.15 15.48
N LYS A 214 -8.89 -15.79 15.08
CA LYS A 214 -10.00 -15.48 16.00
C LYS A 214 -10.29 -16.59 17.02
N ARG A 215 -9.99 -17.85 16.68
CA ARG A 215 -10.25 -19.03 17.53
C ARG A 215 -9.05 -19.40 18.39
N TYR A 216 -7.90 -18.77 18.20
CA TYR A 216 -6.72 -19.02 19.02
C TYR A 216 -6.97 -18.64 20.47
N LYS A 217 -6.27 -19.35 21.36
CA LYS A 217 -6.28 -19.14 22.80
C LYS A 217 -4.85 -19.00 23.29
N PHE A 218 -4.64 -18.00 24.12
CA PHE A 218 -3.34 -17.65 24.67
C PHE A 218 -3.37 -17.76 26.20
N LYS A 219 -2.19 -18.01 26.77
CA LYS A 219 -1.86 -17.49 28.09
C LYS A 219 -1.62 -15.99 27.90
N PRO A 220 -2.28 -15.11 28.67
CA PRO A 220 -2.21 -13.67 28.46
C PRO A 220 -0.78 -13.16 28.56
N ALA A 221 -0.55 -12.00 27.96
CA ALA A 221 0.66 -11.24 28.22
C ALA A 221 0.65 -10.74 29.67
N THR A 222 1.83 -10.51 30.24
CA THR A 222 1.91 -9.87 31.55
C THR A 222 2.89 -8.71 31.52
N LEU A 223 2.55 -7.58 32.14
CA LEU A 223 3.46 -6.48 32.40
C LEU A 223 3.70 -6.41 33.91
N HIS A 224 4.96 -6.56 34.34
CA HIS A 224 5.33 -6.62 35.75
C HIS A 224 4.54 -7.65 36.58
N GLY A 225 4.09 -8.73 35.94
CA GLY A 225 3.30 -9.80 36.56
C GLY A 225 1.79 -9.69 36.35
N GLU A 226 1.29 -8.52 36.00
CA GLU A 226 -0.15 -8.27 35.80
C GLU A 226 -0.59 -8.59 34.37
N PRO A 227 -1.71 -9.32 34.16
CA PRO A 227 -2.24 -9.58 32.83
C PRO A 227 -2.64 -8.29 32.10
N VAL A 228 -2.18 -8.12 30.88
CA VAL A 228 -2.46 -6.91 30.08
C VAL A 228 -2.92 -7.25 28.66
N ALA A 229 -3.73 -6.37 28.07
CA ALA A 229 -4.10 -6.46 26.66
C ALA A 229 -2.92 -6.05 25.78
N VAL A 230 -2.68 -6.82 24.72
CA VAL A 230 -1.56 -6.56 23.80
C VAL A 230 -1.94 -6.70 22.35
N TYR A 231 -1.42 -5.80 21.53
CA TYR A 231 -1.49 -5.93 20.09
C TYR A 231 -0.42 -6.90 19.58
N ARG A 232 -0.83 -7.82 18.71
CA ARG A 232 -0.02 -8.90 18.16
C ARG A 232 -0.17 -8.92 16.65
N ILE A 233 0.93 -9.24 15.99
CA ILE A 233 0.97 -9.58 14.58
C ILE A 233 1.42 -11.03 14.46
N VAL A 234 0.73 -11.80 13.62
CA VAL A 234 1.14 -13.17 13.25
C VAL A 234 1.12 -13.32 11.74
N THR A 235 2.09 -14.07 11.23
CA THR A 235 2.15 -14.45 9.81
C THR A 235 1.67 -15.89 9.67
N ILE A 236 0.69 -16.11 8.81
CA ILE A 236 0.16 -17.41 8.44
C ILE A 236 0.64 -17.75 7.03
N ASN A 237 1.48 -18.77 6.91
CA ASN A 237 2.02 -19.21 5.63
C ASN A 237 1.15 -20.30 5.00
N PHE A 238 0.75 -20.09 3.75
CA PHE A 238 0.10 -21.07 2.90
C PHE A 238 1.10 -21.56 1.84
N PRO A 239 1.68 -22.76 2.00
CA PRO A 239 2.69 -23.27 1.06
C PRO A 239 2.07 -23.57 -0.31
N PRO A 240 2.86 -23.61 -1.41
CA PRO A 240 2.37 -24.07 -2.71
C PRO A 240 1.79 -25.49 -2.62
N SER A 241 0.79 -25.78 -3.44
CA SER A 241 0.26 -27.14 -3.57
C SER A 241 1.35 -28.01 -4.22
N ARG A 242 1.60 -29.20 -3.66
CA ARG A 242 2.45 -30.23 -4.29
C ARG A 242 1.64 -31.02 -5.30
#